data_AF-A0A4V2B9S0-F1
#
_entry.id   AF-A0A4V2B9S0-F1
#
_cell.length_a   1.000
_cell.length_b   1.000
_cell.length_c   1.000
_cell.angle_alpha   90.00
_cell.angle_beta   90.00
_cell.angle_gamma   90.00
#
_symmetry.space_group_name_H-M   'P 1'
#
loop_
_entity.id
_entity.type
_entity.pdbx_description
1 polymer ?
#
loop_
_entity_poly.entity_id
_entity_poly.type
_entity_poly.pdbx_seq_one_letter_code
_entity_poly.pdbx_strand_id
1 'polypeptide(L)'
;NALADDILMARARLFINQKDYARAVISLKKIADEHPTELWGDDAIFILGDIYDNNLNDKAQAKIYYQKIITDHPGSLWINEARKRFRVLRGDATGA
;
A
#
# COMPACT_ATOMS: atom_id res chain seq x y z
N ASN A 1 7.24 17.27 -4.65
CA ASN A 1 7.90 17.71 -5.91
C ASN A 1 7.73 16.55 -6.87
N ALA A 2 6.58 16.51 -7.58
CA ALA A 2 5.99 15.30 -8.15
C ALA A 2 6.92 14.45 -9.05
N LEU A 3 7.92 15.07 -9.70
CA LEU A 3 8.92 14.35 -10.50
C LEU A 3 9.75 13.34 -9.69
N ALA A 4 10.02 13.62 -8.41
CA ALA A 4 10.73 12.70 -7.54
C ALA A 4 9.88 11.46 -7.22
N ASP A 5 8.56 11.65 -7.04
CA ASP A 5 7.62 10.59 -6.74
C ASP A 5 7.35 9.70 -7.95
N ASP A 6 7.30 10.27 -9.16
CA ASP A 6 7.25 9.51 -10.41
C ASP A 6 8.43 8.53 -10.52
N ILE A 7 9.64 8.99 -10.18
CA ILE A 7 10.85 8.15 -10.19
C ILE A 7 10.76 7.06 -9.12
N LEU A 8 10.29 7.40 -7.92
CA LEU A 8 10.13 6.42 -6.83
C LEU A 8 9.08 5.37 -7.17
N MET A 9 7.95 5.78 -7.76
CA MET A 9 6.88 4.87 -8.17
C MET A 9 7.35 3.97 -9.31
N ALA A 10 8.07 4.51 -10.30
CA ALA A 10 8.67 3.72 -11.36
C ALA A 10 9.68 2.69 -10.82
N ARG A 11 10.54 3.08 -9.88
CA ARG A 11 11.47 2.15 -9.20
C ARG A 11 10.75 1.06 -8.43
N ALA A 12 9.72 1.42 -7.66
CA ALA A 12 8.90 0.46 -6.93
C ALA A 12 8.31 -0.60 -7.88
N ARG A 13 7.71 -0.17 -9.00
CA ARG A 13 7.15 -1.07 -10.02
C ARG A 13 8.20 -1.98 -10.64
N LEU A 14 9.40 -1.47 -10.93
CA LEU A 14 10.52 -2.29 -11.41
C LEU A 14 10.92 -3.36 -10.40
N PHE A 15 11.02 -3.01 -9.12
CA PHE A 15 11.35 -3.97 -8.07
C PHE A 15 10.24 -5.01 -7.86
N ILE A 16 8.96 -4.62 -7.91
CA ILE A 16 7.82 -5.54 -7.86
C ILE A 16 7.89 -6.56 -9.01
N ASN A 17 8.18 -6.09 -10.23
CA ASN A 17 8.35 -6.97 -11.40
C ASN A 17 9.50 -7.97 -11.24
N GLN A 18 10.55 -7.58 -10.51
CA GLN A 18 11.69 -8.44 -10.16
C GLN A 18 11.41 -9.33 -8.93
N LYS A 19 10.22 -9.22 -8.32
CA LYS A 19 9.87 -9.84 -7.03
C LYS A 19 10.77 -9.40 -5.87
N ASP A 20 11.45 -8.27 -6.01
CA ASP A 20 12.23 -7.65 -4.95
C ASP A 20 11.36 -6.74 -4.10
N TYR A 21 10.50 -7.36 -3.31
CA TYR A 21 9.53 -6.67 -2.48
C TYR A 21 10.18 -5.80 -1.40
N ALA A 22 11.37 -6.17 -0.92
CA ALA A 22 12.11 -5.39 0.06
C ALA A 22 12.50 -4.01 -0.49
N ARG A 23 13.08 -3.95 -1.70
CA ARG A 23 13.42 -2.67 -2.33
C ARG A 23 12.20 -1.89 -2.82
N ALA A 24 11.14 -2.58 -3.25
CA ALA A 24 9.87 -1.94 -3.58
C ALA A 24 9.30 -1.19 -2.38
N VAL A 25 9.25 -1.84 -1.21
CA VAL A 25 8.74 -1.24 0.03
C VAL A 25 9.50 0.03 0.41
N ILE A 26 10.82 0.07 0.25
CA ILE A 26 11.62 1.27 0.55
C ILE A 26 11.18 2.45 -0.32
N SER A 27 11.01 2.23 -1.63
CA SER A 27 10.60 3.27 -2.57
C SER A 27 9.18 3.77 -2.27
N LEU A 28 8.25 2.85 -2.00
CA LEU A 28 6.85 3.18 -1.72
C LEU A 28 6.67 3.88 -0.38
N LYS A 29 7.41 3.47 0.67
CA LYS A 29 7.38 4.15 1.98
C LYS A 29 7.79 5.61 1.84
N LYS A 30 8.82 5.88 1.03
CA LYS A 30 9.25 7.25 0.78
C LYS A 30 8.13 8.12 0.20
N ILE A 31 7.37 7.60 -0.77
CA ILE A 31 6.20 8.30 -1.33
C ILE A 31 5.11 8.47 -0.25
N ALA A 32 4.80 7.40 0.49
CA ALA A 32 3.74 7.39 1.50
C ALA A 32 4.03 8.27 2.73
N ASP A 33 5.30 8.57 3.00
CA ASP A 33 5.75 9.37 4.14
C ASP A 33 6.01 10.82 3.75
N GLU A 34 6.61 11.08 2.59
CA GLU A 34 6.95 12.44 2.13
C GLU A 34 5.80 13.11 1.36
N HIS A 35 5.00 12.32 0.63
CA HIS A 35 4.00 12.82 -0.32
C HIS A 35 2.66 12.05 -0.27
N PRO A 36 2.06 11.79 0.92
CA PRO A 36 0.88 10.93 1.06
C PRO A 36 -0.36 11.44 0.32
N THR A 37 -0.51 12.74 0.11
CA THR A 37 -1.70 13.34 -0.53
C THR A 37 -1.46 13.76 -1.98
N GLU A 38 -0.25 13.53 -2.52
CA GLU A 38 0.06 13.79 -3.92
C GLU A 38 -0.39 12.61 -4.81
N LEU A 39 -0.14 12.72 -6.12
CA LEU A 39 -0.62 11.83 -7.17
C LEU A 39 -0.48 10.33 -6.85
N TRP A 40 0.63 9.93 -6.24
CA TRP A 40 0.97 8.52 -5.98
C TRP A 40 0.75 8.08 -4.55
N GLY A 41 0.31 8.97 -3.66
CA GLY A 41 0.33 8.70 -2.23
C GLY A 41 -0.62 7.57 -1.82
N ASP A 42 -1.85 7.58 -2.32
CA ASP A 42 -2.84 6.53 -2.05
C ASP A 42 -2.49 5.21 -2.76
N ASP A 43 -2.02 5.28 -4.01
CA ASP A 43 -1.45 4.12 -4.72
C ASP A 43 -0.31 3.48 -3.93
N ALA A 44 0.65 4.28 -3.46
CA ALA A 44 1.81 3.79 -2.73
C ALA A 44 1.43 3.10 -1.42
N ILE A 45 0.50 3.70 -0.67
CA ILE A 45 -0.03 3.13 0.58
C ILE A 45 -0.78 1.82 0.29
N PHE A 46 -1.60 1.75 -0.75
CA PHE A 46 -2.31 0.53 -1.09
C PHE A 46 -1.37 -0.58 -1.54
N ILE A 47 -0.39 -0.28 -2.41
CA ILE A 47 0.62 -1.23 -2.88
C ILE A 47 1.47 -1.73 -1.71
N LEU A 48 1.82 -0.89 -0.74
CA LEU A 48 2.48 -1.34 0.50
C LEU A 48 1.64 -2.38 1.23
N GLY A 49 0.34 -2.11 1.41
CA GLY A 49 -0.59 -3.07 2.00
C GLY A 49 -0.60 -4.40 1.25
N ASP A 50 -0.72 -4.36 -0.08
CA ASP A 50 -0.70 -5.54 -0.96
C ASP A 50 0.59 -6.36 -0.86
N ILE A 51 1.75 -5.71 -0.89
CA ILE A 51 3.04 -6.39 -0.76
C ILE A 51 3.18 -7.07 0.60
N TYR A 52 2.82 -6.38 1.68
CA TYR A 52 2.88 -6.95 3.02
C TYR A 52 1.91 -8.13 3.17
N ASP A 53 0.71 -8.04 2.60
CA ASP A 53 -0.31 -9.08 2.66
C ASP A 53 0.11 -10.33 1.87
N ASN A 54 0.47 -10.14 0.60
CA ASN A 54 0.54 -11.22 -0.38
C ASN A 54 1.96 -11.72 -0.67
N ASN A 55 2.98 -10.91 -0.39
CA ASN A 55 4.35 -11.24 -0.77
C ASN A 55 5.29 -11.43 0.42
N LEU A 56 5.13 -10.63 1.47
CA LEU A 56 5.95 -10.72 2.68
C LEU A 56 5.28 -11.49 3.82
N ASN A 57 3.98 -11.81 3.67
CA ASN A 57 3.17 -12.50 4.67
C ASN A 57 3.16 -11.81 6.05
N ASP A 58 3.34 -10.49 6.07
CA ASP A 58 3.25 -9.66 7.27
C ASP A 58 1.86 -9.02 7.33
N LYS A 59 0.91 -9.81 7.84
CA LYS A 59 -0.50 -9.41 7.94
C LYS A 59 -0.69 -8.21 8.87
N ALA A 60 0.19 -8.02 9.84
CA ALA A 60 0.12 -6.90 10.78
C ALA A 60 0.42 -5.57 10.05
N GLN A 61 1.49 -5.53 9.26
CA GLN A 61 1.80 -4.37 8.43
C GLN A 61 0.74 -4.12 7.36
N ALA A 62 0.28 -5.18 6.68
CA ALA A 62 -0.78 -5.06 5.68
C ALA A 62 -2.04 -4.38 6.23
N LYS A 63 -2.45 -4.78 7.44
CA LYS A 63 -3.60 -4.20 8.14
C LYS A 63 -3.42 -2.71 8.39
N ILE A 64 -2.22 -2.27 8.79
CA ILE A 64 -1.90 -0.85 9.02
C ILE A 64 -2.08 -0.04 7.73
N TYR A 65 -1.52 -0.51 6.61
CA TYR A 65 -1.60 0.22 5.35
C TYR A 65 -3.01 0.26 4.75
N TYR A 66 -3.77 -0.84 4.83
CA TYR A 66 -5.17 -0.80 4.42
C TYR A 66 -6.01 0.12 5.31
N GLN A 67 -5.75 0.13 6.62
CA GLN A 67 -6.40 1.07 7.52
C GLN A 67 -6.09 2.52 7.14
N LYS A 68 -4.84 2.83 6.79
CA LYS A 68 -4.41 4.16 6.35
C LYS A 68 -5.19 4.65 5.13
N ILE A 69 -5.45 3.81 4.13
CA ILE A 69 -6.34 4.18 3.01
C ILE A 69 -7.75 4.53 3.50
N ILE A 70 -8.30 3.74 4.41
CA ILE A 70 -9.67 3.91 4.91
C ILE A 70 -9.84 5.20 5.71
N THR A 71 -8.82 5.57 6.50
CA THR A 71 -8.88 6.72 7.40
C THR A 71 -8.39 8.01 6.75
N ASP A 72 -7.33 7.93 5.94
CA ASP A 72 -6.59 9.11 5.48
C ASP A 72 -6.86 9.43 4.01
N HIS A 73 -7.38 8.46 3.23
CA HIS A 73 -7.65 8.60 1.80
C HIS A 73 -9.11 8.25 1.43
N PRO A 74 -10.12 8.94 2.00
CA PRO A 74 -11.53 8.59 1.80
C PRO A 74 -12.04 8.77 0.35
N GLY A 75 -11.31 9.52 -0.48
CA GLY A 75 -11.60 9.70 -1.91
C GLY A 75 -10.80 8.77 -2.84
N SER A 76 -9.93 7.92 -2.30
CA SER A 76 -9.11 7.01 -3.11
C SER A 76 -9.96 5.96 -3.80
N LEU A 77 -9.55 5.61 -5.03
CA LEU A 77 -10.11 4.47 -5.76
C LEU A 77 -9.92 3.13 -5.02
N TRP A 78 -8.94 3.07 -4.11
CA TRP A 78 -8.62 1.88 -3.33
C TRP A 78 -9.48 1.66 -2.09
N ILE A 79 -10.33 2.62 -1.70
CA ILE A 79 -11.03 2.56 -0.41
C ILE A 79 -11.88 1.32 -0.22
N ASN A 80 -12.60 0.89 -1.27
CA ASN A 80 -13.48 -0.28 -1.20
C ASN A 80 -12.68 -1.58 -1.05
N GLU A 81 -11.59 -1.71 -1.80
CA GLU A 81 -10.72 -2.88 -1.73
C GLU A 81 -9.94 -2.92 -0.41
N ALA A 82 -9.44 -1.77 0.07
CA ALA A 82 -8.78 -1.66 1.37
C ALA A 82 -9.72 -2.09 2.51
N ARG A 83 -10.99 -1.67 2.52
CA ARG A 83 -11.99 -2.12 3.51
C ARG A 83 -12.21 -3.63 3.46
N LYS A 84 -12.35 -4.18 2.26
CA LYS A 84 -12.54 -5.62 2.05
C LYS A 84 -11.36 -6.40 2.61
N ARG A 85 -10.14 -6.04 2.26
CA ARG A 85 -8.92 -6.72 2.72
C ARG A 85 -8.68 -6.54 4.21
N PHE A 86 -8.86 -5.33 4.73
CA PHE A 86 -8.78 -5.05 6.17
C PHE A 86 -9.74 -5.92 6.98
N ARG A 87 -10.98 -6.10 6.50
CA ARG A 87 -11.97 -6.98 7.15
C ARG A 87 -11.53 -8.45 7.17
N VAL A 88 -10.98 -8.95 6.07
CA VAL A 88 -10.43 -10.31 6.00
C VAL A 88 -9.29 -10.48 7.01
N LEU A 89 -8.37 -9.51 7.08
CA LEU A 89 -7.23 -9.54 8.01
C LEU A 89 -7.64 -9.38 9.49
N ARG A 90 -8.82 -8.85 9.79
CA ARG A 90 -9.36 -8.77 11.16
C ARG A 90 -9.89 -10.11 11.66
N GLY A 91 -10.16 -11.08 10.77
CA GLY A 91 -10.78 -12.36 11.11
C GLY A 91 -12.30 -12.37 11.00
N ASP A 92 -12.93 -11.28 10.53
CA ASP A 92 -14.38 -11.22 10.35
C ASP A 92 -14.90 -12.10 9.18
N ALA A 93 -13.99 -12.66 8.38
CA ALA A 93 -14.33 -13.53 7.25
C ALA A 93 -14.47 -15.02 7.65
N THR A 94 -14.23 -15.36 8.91
CA THR A 94 -14.46 -16.72 9.46
C THR A 94 -15.43 -16.61 10.62
N GLY A 95 -16.71 -16.54 10.29
CA GLY A 95 -17.79 -16.39 11.26
C GLY A 95 -19.15 -16.62 10.60
N ALA A 96 -19.30 -17.78 9.94
CA ALA A 96 -20.57 -18.42 9.61
C ALA A 96 -20.32 -19.89 9.31
#